data_AF-A0A3Q7XS63-F1
#
_entry.id   AF-A0A3Q7XS63-F1
#
_cell.length_a   1.000
_cell.length_b   1.000
_cell.length_c   1.000
_cell.angle_alpha   90.00
_cell.angle_beta   90.00
_cell.angle_gamma   90.00
#
_symmetry.space_group_name_H-M   'P 1'
#
loop_
_entity.id
_entity.type
_entity.pdbx_description
1 polymer ?
#
loop_
_entity_poly.entity_id
_entity_poly.type
_entity_poly.pdbx_seq_one_letter_code
_entity_poly.pdbx_strand_id
1 'polypeptide(L)'
;MISWFSLPILTTILTKTSSVAALFGYIFFIDFMNNMGHCNFEFFPPKLFSFFPQLKYLIYTPSYHSLHHTKFRTNYSLFMPMYDYLYGTVDKSTDATYEASLKKPKESPDVVHLTHLTTLDSIYQLRLGFSSLASNPQTSIWYLPLLWPFTMCSIFITWITGTAFLLESNTFKDLKLHCWLIPRFKTQSPISW
;
A
#
# COMPACT_ATOMS: atom_id res chain seq x y z
N MET A 1 6.79 -16.19 -16.87
CA MET A 1 6.64 -14.81 -16.36
C MET A 1 7.71 -14.46 -15.30
N ILE A 2 8.09 -15.38 -14.41
CA ILE A 2 9.13 -15.17 -13.37
C ILE A 2 10.51 -14.75 -13.93
N SER A 3 10.88 -15.19 -15.13
CA SER A 3 12.21 -14.98 -15.73
C SER A 3 12.55 -13.52 -16.05
N TRP A 4 11.56 -12.66 -16.29
CA TRP A 4 11.81 -11.26 -16.64
C TRP A 4 12.12 -10.39 -15.41
N PHE A 5 11.59 -10.76 -14.25
CA PHE A 5 11.84 -10.03 -13.01
C PHE A 5 13.24 -10.23 -12.46
N SER A 6 13.91 -11.33 -12.80
CA SER A 6 15.29 -11.56 -12.36
C SER A 6 16.30 -10.80 -13.21
N LEU A 7 15.93 -10.28 -14.39
CA LEU A 7 16.87 -9.63 -15.30
C LEU A 7 17.60 -8.44 -14.68
N PRO A 8 16.94 -7.45 -14.03
CA PRO A 8 17.66 -6.33 -13.41
C PRO A 8 18.67 -6.80 -12.34
N ILE A 9 18.32 -7.83 -11.57
CA ILE A 9 19.20 -8.42 -10.56
C ILE A 9 20.40 -9.08 -11.24
N LEU A 10 20.15 -9.96 -12.21
CA LEU A 10 21.20 -10.69 -12.92
C LEU A 10 22.14 -9.73 -13.66
N THR A 11 21.61 -8.71 -14.34
CA THR A 11 22.42 -7.70 -15.03
C THR A 11 23.38 -7.02 -14.07
N THR A 12 22.91 -6.53 -12.92
CA THR A 12 23.78 -5.84 -11.95
C THR A 12 24.85 -6.76 -11.33
N ILE A 13 24.54 -8.04 -11.15
CA ILE A 13 25.52 -9.05 -10.70
C ILE A 13 26.58 -9.28 -11.78
N LEU A 14 26.16 -9.49 -13.04
CA LEU A 14 27.06 -9.75 -14.17
C LEU A 14 27.96 -8.56 -14.48
N THR A 15 27.45 -7.34 -14.37
CA THR A 15 28.24 -6.10 -14.55
C THR A 15 29.06 -5.73 -13.31
N LYS A 16 28.95 -6.49 -12.21
CA LYS A 16 29.60 -6.22 -10.91
C LYS A 16 29.25 -4.85 -10.33
N THR A 17 28.05 -4.35 -10.61
CA THR A 17 27.51 -3.08 -10.09
C THR A 17 26.39 -3.30 -9.07
N SER A 18 26.22 -4.55 -8.59
CA SER A 18 25.19 -4.90 -7.61
C SER A 18 25.46 -4.26 -6.26
N SER A 19 24.38 -3.86 -5.58
CA SER A 19 24.39 -3.34 -4.21
C SER A 19 23.30 -4.05 -3.41
N VAL A 20 23.59 -4.36 -2.15
CA VAL A 20 22.62 -4.96 -1.22
C VAL A 20 21.37 -4.09 -1.13
N ALA A 21 21.53 -2.77 -1.00
CA ALA A 21 20.41 -1.83 -0.95
C ALA A 21 19.58 -1.85 -2.25
N ALA A 22 20.23 -1.93 -3.41
CA ALA A 22 19.53 -1.99 -4.70
C ALA A 22 18.75 -3.30 -4.87
N LEU A 23 19.32 -4.43 -4.44
CA LEU A 23 18.67 -5.74 -4.49
C LEU A 23 17.40 -5.77 -3.62
N PHE A 24 17.52 -5.38 -2.35
CA PHE A 24 16.37 -5.33 -1.44
C PHE A 24 15.34 -4.30 -1.88
N GLY A 25 15.78 -3.12 -2.33
CA GLY A 25 14.89 -2.08 -2.84
C GLY A 25 14.10 -2.55 -4.06
N TYR A 26 14.73 -3.30 -4.98
CA TYR A 26 14.05 -3.86 -6.14
C TYR A 26 12.99 -4.90 -5.75
N ILE A 27 13.34 -5.87 -4.90
CA ILE A 27 12.39 -6.89 -4.42
C ILE A 27 11.21 -6.22 -3.70
N PHE A 28 11.52 -5.30 -2.78
CA PHE A 28 10.50 -4.55 -2.05
C PHE A 28 9.58 -3.79 -3.01
N PHE A 29 10.12 -3.11 -4.02
CA PHE A 29 9.33 -2.36 -4.99
C PHE A 29 8.38 -3.26 -5.79
N ILE A 30 8.88 -4.40 -6.29
CA ILE A 30 8.06 -5.35 -7.06
C ILE A 30 6.92 -5.89 -6.19
N ASP A 31 7.22 -6.32 -4.97
CA ASP A 31 6.22 -6.85 -4.04
C ASP A 31 5.22 -5.77 -3.62
N PHE A 32 5.70 -4.56 -3.29
CA PHE A 32 4.84 -3.44 -2.94
C PHE A 32 3.88 -3.10 -4.07
N MET A 33 4.41 -2.92 -5.28
CA MET A 33 3.61 -2.59 -6.45
C MET A 33 2.58 -3.68 -6.72
N ASN A 34 2.98 -4.95 -6.74
CA ASN A 34 2.07 -6.06 -6.98
C ASN A 34 0.93 -6.11 -5.94
N ASN A 35 1.25 -5.97 -4.65
CA ASN A 35 0.23 -5.94 -3.59
C ASN A 35 -0.69 -4.71 -3.72
N MET A 36 -0.14 -3.54 -4.08
CA MET A 36 -0.91 -2.33 -4.33
C MET A 36 -1.94 -2.56 -5.44
N GLY A 37 -1.58 -3.21 -6.55
CA GLY A 37 -2.53 -3.51 -7.62
C GLY A 37 -3.69 -4.43 -7.23
N HIS A 38 -3.47 -5.26 -6.21
CA HIS A 38 -4.43 -6.27 -5.78
C HIS A 38 -5.24 -5.89 -4.53
N CYS A 39 -5.01 -4.72 -3.94
CA CYS A 39 -5.65 -4.33 -2.68
C CYS A 39 -7.09 -3.80 -2.84
N ASN A 40 -7.61 -3.69 -4.07
CA ASN A 40 -8.96 -3.19 -4.41
C ASN A 40 -9.30 -1.79 -3.84
N PHE A 41 -8.29 -1.02 -3.44
CA PHE A 41 -8.42 0.31 -2.86
C PHE A 41 -7.66 1.31 -3.72
N GLU A 42 -8.31 2.40 -4.14
CA GLU A 42 -7.69 3.40 -5.01
C GLU A 42 -6.92 4.43 -4.18
N PHE A 43 -5.59 4.38 -4.23
CA PHE A 43 -4.72 5.28 -3.46
C PHE A 43 -4.46 6.61 -4.17
N PHE A 44 -4.60 6.68 -5.49
CA PHE A 44 -4.18 7.85 -6.27
C PHE A 44 -5.33 8.87 -6.34
N PRO A 45 -5.24 10.03 -5.67
CA PRO A 45 -6.30 11.04 -5.76
C PRO A 45 -6.22 11.78 -7.11
N PRO A 46 -7.34 12.26 -7.67
CA PRO A 46 -7.33 13.01 -8.94
C PRO A 46 -6.41 14.23 -8.93
N LYS A 47 -6.31 14.89 -7.77
CA LYS A 47 -5.41 16.03 -7.57
C LYS A 47 -3.95 15.67 -7.84
N LEU A 48 -3.51 14.47 -7.47
CA LEU A 48 -2.14 14.02 -7.70
C LEU A 48 -1.82 13.94 -9.19
N PHE A 49 -2.71 13.36 -9.99
CA PHE A 49 -2.54 13.32 -11.44
C PHE A 49 -2.75 14.68 -12.10
N SER A 50 -3.52 15.58 -11.50
CA SER A 50 -3.63 16.97 -11.98
C SER A 50 -2.33 17.76 -11.77
N PHE A 51 -1.63 17.56 -10.65
CA PHE A 51 -0.35 18.21 -10.38
C PHE A 51 0.82 17.53 -11.13
N PHE A 52 0.77 16.20 -11.27
CA PHE A 52 1.81 15.41 -11.94
C PHE A 52 1.21 14.47 -13.00
N PRO A 53 0.82 14.99 -14.19
CA PRO A 53 0.16 14.20 -15.22
C PRO A 53 0.99 13.01 -15.73
N GLN A 54 2.31 13.14 -15.72
CA GLN A 54 3.22 12.10 -16.17
C GLN A 54 3.12 10.83 -15.32
N LEU A 55 2.74 10.95 -14.05
CA LEU A 55 2.67 9.84 -13.11
C LEU A 55 1.69 8.76 -13.56
N LYS A 56 0.60 9.14 -14.23
CA LYS A 56 -0.41 8.23 -14.80
C LYS A 56 0.21 7.22 -15.79
N TYR A 57 1.29 7.58 -16.45
CA TYR A 57 1.98 6.69 -17.39
C TYR A 57 3.09 5.87 -16.72
N LEU A 58 3.66 6.36 -15.62
CA LEU A 58 4.79 5.75 -14.94
C LEU A 58 4.38 4.68 -13.92
N ILE A 59 3.25 4.89 -13.24
CA ILE A 59 2.76 4.02 -12.15
C ILE A 59 1.30 3.71 -12.41
N TYR A 60 0.93 2.43 -12.46
CA TYR A 60 -0.47 2.05 -12.58
C TYR A 60 -1.26 2.40 -11.31
N THR A 61 -2.58 2.45 -11.46
CA THR A 61 -3.53 2.45 -10.34
C THR A 61 -4.09 1.04 -10.07
N PRO A 62 -4.55 0.73 -8.85
CA PRO A 62 -5.18 -0.56 -8.57
C PRO A 62 -6.40 -0.84 -9.47
N SER A 63 -7.14 0.21 -9.86
CA SER A 63 -8.20 0.11 -10.86
C SER A 63 -7.71 -0.33 -12.25
N TYR A 64 -6.56 0.17 -12.71
CA TYR A 64 -5.93 -0.23 -13.96
C TYR A 64 -5.60 -1.72 -13.98
N HIS A 65 -4.94 -2.20 -12.92
CA HIS A 65 -4.54 -3.60 -12.77
C HIS A 65 -5.74 -4.53 -12.60
N SER A 66 -6.72 -4.12 -11.79
CA SER A 66 -7.98 -4.88 -11.63
C SER A 66 -8.75 -5.01 -12.95
N LEU A 67 -8.75 -3.96 -13.77
CA LEU A 67 -9.38 -4.01 -15.09
C LEU A 67 -8.70 -5.02 -16.02
N HIS A 68 -7.37 -5.17 -15.95
CA HIS A 68 -6.66 -6.24 -16.66
C HIS A 68 -7.14 -7.64 -16.25
N HIS A 69 -7.32 -7.89 -14.95
CA HIS A 69 -7.86 -9.17 -14.46
C HIS A 69 -9.33 -9.40 -14.85
N THR A 70 -10.07 -8.34 -15.20
CA THR A 70 -11.44 -8.45 -15.71
C THR A 70 -11.46 -8.60 -17.23
N LYS A 71 -10.55 -7.91 -17.92
CA LYS A 71 -10.41 -7.83 -19.38
C LYS A 71 -8.97 -8.18 -19.78
N PHE A 72 -8.67 -9.48 -19.79
CA PHE A 72 -7.32 -10.03 -20.00
C PHE A 72 -6.61 -9.65 -21.30
N ARG A 73 -7.31 -9.02 -22.26
CA ARG A 73 -6.76 -8.63 -23.57
C ARG A 73 -6.41 -7.14 -23.68
N THR A 74 -6.31 -6.46 -22.55
CA THR A 74 -6.00 -5.03 -22.44
C THR A 74 -5.17 -4.78 -21.20
N ASN A 75 -4.50 -3.63 -21.12
CA ASN A 75 -3.71 -3.20 -19.96
C ASN A 75 -2.63 -4.23 -19.56
N TYR A 76 -1.78 -4.64 -20.49
CA TYR A 76 -0.80 -5.72 -20.30
C TYR A 76 0.42 -5.33 -19.45
N SER A 77 0.75 -4.04 -19.40
CA SER A 77 1.91 -3.54 -18.67
C SER A 77 1.74 -3.84 -17.21
N LEU A 78 2.76 -4.49 -16.67
CA LEU A 78 2.69 -4.91 -15.29
C LEU A 78 2.66 -3.73 -14.34
N PHE A 79 3.61 -2.77 -14.39
CA PHE A 79 3.70 -1.64 -13.44
C PHE A 79 3.57 -0.26 -14.07
N MET A 80 3.97 -0.13 -15.34
CA MET A 80 4.13 1.14 -16.04
C MET A 80 3.20 1.22 -17.26
N PRO A 81 2.02 1.88 -17.13
CA PRO A 81 1.02 1.95 -18.21
C PRO A 81 1.54 2.54 -19.53
N MET A 82 2.62 3.32 -19.52
CA MET A 82 3.22 3.95 -20.70
C MET A 82 3.33 2.99 -21.89
N TYR A 83 3.71 1.74 -21.67
CA TYR A 83 3.85 0.78 -22.77
C TYR A 83 2.51 0.40 -23.38
N ASP A 84 1.43 0.28 -22.61
CA ASP A 84 0.11 0.06 -23.19
C ASP A 84 -0.38 1.26 -23.98
N TYR A 85 -0.06 2.48 -23.55
CA TYR A 85 -0.37 3.68 -24.34
C TYR A 85 0.41 3.70 -25.66
N LEU A 86 1.70 3.33 -25.61
CA LEU A 86 2.55 3.28 -26.80
C LEU A 86 2.10 2.22 -27.80
N TYR A 87 1.68 1.05 -27.32
CA TYR A 87 1.26 -0.07 -28.17
C TYR A 87 -0.26 -0.11 -28.41
N GLY A 88 -1.02 0.85 -27.89
CA GLY A 88 -2.47 0.94 -28.11
C GLY A 88 -3.29 -0.16 -27.45
N THR A 89 -2.78 -0.74 -26.35
CA THR A 89 -3.42 -1.85 -25.63
C THR A 89 -4.15 -1.42 -24.36
N VAL A 90 -4.27 -0.11 -24.11
CA VAL A 90 -5.10 0.45 -23.03
C VAL A 90 -6.59 0.19 -23.28
N ASP A 91 -7.31 -0.30 -22.28
CA ASP A 91 -8.76 -0.42 -22.36
C ASP A 91 -9.44 0.95 -22.31
N LYS A 92 -10.42 1.18 -23.19
CA LYS A 92 -11.16 2.45 -23.30
C LYS A 92 -11.89 2.83 -22.01
N SER A 93 -12.26 1.88 -21.16
CA SER A 93 -12.93 2.13 -19.89
C SER A 93 -11.97 2.44 -18.75
N THR A 94 -10.65 2.42 -18.95
CA THR A 94 -9.64 2.62 -17.89
C THR A 94 -9.91 3.86 -17.05
N ASP A 95 -10.07 5.02 -17.68
CA ASP A 95 -10.33 6.28 -16.97
C ASP A 95 -11.70 6.30 -16.28
N ALA A 96 -12.72 5.73 -16.92
CA ALA A 96 -14.05 5.62 -16.32
C ALA A 96 -14.05 4.69 -15.10
N THR A 97 -13.30 3.58 -15.15
CA THR A 97 -13.14 2.64 -14.03
C THR A 97 -12.39 3.28 -12.86
N TYR A 98 -11.35 4.07 -13.13
CA TYR A 98 -10.66 4.86 -12.12
C TYR A 98 -11.59 5.90 -11.46
N GLU A 99 -12.33 6.68 -12.24
CA GLU A 99 -13.26 7.67 -11.70
C GLU A 99 -14.41 7.02 -10.90
N ALA A 100 -14.88 5.85 -11.33
CA ALA A 100 -15.89 5.09 -10.61
C ALA A 100 -15.34 4.50 -9.30
N SER A 101 -14.08 4.06 -9.25
CA SER A 101 -13.47 3.51 -8.05
C SER A 101 -13.35 4.56 -6.94
N LEU A 102 -13.07 5.82 -7.30
CA LEU A 102 -12.99 6.96 -6.39
C LEU A 102 -14.35 7.40 -5.82
N LYS A 103 -15.44 7.18 -6.58
CA LYS A 103 -16.80 7.57 -6.20
C LYS A 103 -17.55 6.49 -5.42
N LYS A 104 -16.88 5.38 -5.06
CA LYS A 104 -17.51 4.31 -4.29
C LYS A 104 -18.21 4.89 -3.04
N PRO A 105 -19.50 4.61 -2.83
CA PRO A 105 -20.22 5.13 -1.69
C PRO A 105 -19.53 4.64 -0.41
N LYS A 106 -19.40 5.52 0.57
CA LYS A 106 -18.93 5.12 1.90
C LYS A 106 -19.94 4.16 2.47
N GLU A 107 -19.59 2.88 2.53
CA GLU A 107 -20.44 1.88 3.15
C GLU A 107 -20.53 2.15 4.65
N SER A 108 -21.75 2.14 5.20
CA SER A 108 -21.97 2.18 6.64
C SER A 108 -21.64 0.80 7.23
N PRO A 109 -20.71 0.71 8.20
CA PRO A 109 -20.45 -0.55 8.88
C PRO A 109 -21.57 -0.90 9.85
N ASP A 110 -21.81 -2.20 10.04
CA ASP A 110 -22.68 -2.72 11.09
C ASP A 110 -21.96 -2.73 12.44
N VAL A 111 -20.64 -2.96 12.42
CA VAL A 111 -19.80 -2.99 13.62
C VAL A 111 -18.51 -2.21 13.37
N VAL A 112 -18.17 -1.35 14.32
CA VAL A 112 -16.91 -0.60 14.32
C VAL A 112 -16.07 -1.01 15.52
N HIS A 113 -14.89 -1.55 15.27
CA HIS A 113 -13.85 -1.74 16.26
C HIS A 113 -12.91 -0.54 16.25
N LEU A 114 -12.85 0.20 17.36
CA LEU A 114 -11.93 1.33 17.52
C LEU A 114 -10.63 0.82 18.14
N THR A 115 -9.51 0.98 17.45
CA THR A 115 -8.18 0.67 17.95
C THR A 115 -7.35 1.94 18.13
N HIS A 116 -6.39 1.91 19.05
CA HIS A 116 -5.48 3.02 19.33
C HIS A 116 -4.06 2.49 19.52
N LEU A 117 -3.07 3.34 19.26
CA LEU A 117 -1.67 2.99 19.43
C LEU A 117 -1.29 3.11 20.92
N THR A 118 -0.76 2.04 21.50
CA THR A 118 -0.40 2.00 22.94
C THR A 118 1.05 2.40 23.16
N THR A 119 1.97 1.79 22.40
CA THR A 119 3.41 2.06 22.39
C THR A 119 3.87 2.41 20.98
N LEU A 120 5.09 2.92 20.83
CA LEU A 120 5.68 3.14 19.49
C LEU A 120 5.74 1.85 18.66
N ASP A 121 5.96 0.70 19.32
CA ASP A 121 6.04 -0.59 18.64
C ASP A 121 4.67 -1.13 18.19
N SER A 122 3.56 -0.60 18.73
CA SER A 122 2.21 -1.04 18.35
C SER A 122 1.87 -0.77 16.88
N ILE A 123 2.61 0.12 16.21
CA ILE A 123 2.50 0.37 14.77
C ILE A 123 2.82 -0.89 13.96
N TYR A 124 3.77 -1.70 14.42
CA TYR A 124 4.17 -2.95 13.74
C TYR A 124 3.15 -4.08 13.93
N GLN A 125 2.18 -3.89 14.82
CA GLN A 125 1.09 -4.84 15.04
C GLN A 125 -0.11 -4.54 14.13
N LEU A 126 -0.08 -3.42 13.40
CA LEU A 126 -1.05 -3.14 12.36
C LEU A 126 -0.87 -4.13 11.21
N ARG A 127 -1.97 -4.68 10.70
CA ARG A 127 -1.92 -5.65 9.58
C ARG A 127 -1.34 -5.04 8.29
N LEU A 128 -1.48 -3.72 8.12
CA LEU A 128 -0.87 -3.00 7.01
C LEU A 128 0.62 -2.74 7.30
N GLY A 129 1.49 -3.21 6.41
CA GLY A 129 2.94 -3.05 6.50
C GLY A 129 3.66 -4.36 6.79
N PHE A 130 3.67 -4.79 8.05
CA PHE A 130 4.48 -5.94 8.50
C PHE A 130 3.60 -7.09 8.98
N SER A 131 3.03 -7.86 8.05
CA SER A 131 2.14 -8.99 8.37
C SER A 131 2.78 -10.01 9.34
N SER A 132 4.09 -10.25 9.21
CA SER A 132 4.84 -11.15 10.10
C SER A 132 4.96 -10.62 11.54
N LEU A 133 4.98 -9.30 11.74
CA LEU A 133 5.02 -8.68 13.08
C LEU A 133 3.60 -8.61 13.65
N ALA A 134 2.62 -8.30 12.80
CA ALA A 134 1.20 -8.30 13.17
C ALA A 134 0.68 -9.69 13.60
N SER A 135 1.23 -10.78 13.06
CA SER A 135 0.86 -12.15 13.45
C SER A 135 1.41 -12.56 14.82
N ASN A 136 2.45 -11.88 15.33
CA ASN A 136 3.10 -12.19 16.60
C ASN A 136 3.16 -10.93 17.49
N PRO A 137 2.00 -10.40 17.92
CA PRO A 137 1.94 -9.14 18.65
C PRO A 137 2.72 -9.24 19.97
N GLN A 138 3.30 -8.11 20.39
CA GLN A 138 4.04 -7.96 21.66
C GLN A 138 5.29 -8.83 21.81
N THR A 139 5.82 -9.38 20.73
CA THR A 139 7.12 -10.07 20.76
C THR A 139 8.27 -9.07 20.74
N SER A 140 9.21 -9.20 21.67
CA SER A 140 10.44 -8.39 21.68
C SER A 140 11.41 -8.95 20.66
N ILE A 141 11.59 -8.23 19.56
CA ILE A 141 12.45 -8.62 18.45
C ILE A 141 13.64 -7.66 18.38
N TRP A 142 14.85 -8.22 18.30
CA TRP A 142 16.11 -7.48 18.42
C TRP A 142 16.31 -6.39 17.36
N TYR A 143 15.71 -6.53 16.17
CA TYR A 143 15.86 -5.58 15.07
C TYR A 143 14.76 -4.50 15.03
N LEU A 144 13.73 -4.54 15.88
CA LEU A 144 12.69 -3.49 15.88
C LEU A 144 13.27 -2.06 16.05
N PRO A 145 14.30 -1.82 16.89
CA PRO A 145 14.93 -0.51 16.98
C PRO A 145 15.55 -0.02 15.66
N LEU A 146 15.94 -0.92 14.74
CA LEU A 146 16.47 -0.54 13.43
C LEU A 146 15.40 0.09 12.53
N LEU A 147 14.12 -0.20 12.79
CA LEU A 147 12.98 0.35 12.05
C LEU A 147 12.57 1.75 12.54
N TRP A 148 13.35 2.39 13.42
CA TRP A 148 13.05 3.73 13.94
C TRP A 148 12.70 4.79 12.86
N PRO A 149 13.27 4.80 11.63
CA PRO A 149 12.85 5.78 10.62
C PRO A 149 11.40 5.56 10.20
N PHE A 150 10.95 4.31 10.12
CA PHE A 150 9.57 3.96 9.83
C PHE A 150 8.63 4.35 10.98
N THR A 151 9.06 4.12 12.23
CA THR A 151 8.34 4.62 13.41
C THR A 151 8.18 6.14 13.36
N MET A 152 9.23 6.89 12.99
CA MET A 152 9.16 8.35 12.87
C MET A 152 8.21 8.81 11.78
N CYS A 153 8.26 8.18 10.60
CA CYS A 153 7.32 8.47 9.50
C CYS A 153 5.87 8.21 9.91
N SER A 154 5.59 7.12 10.61
CA SER A 154 4.24 6.78 11.07
C SER A 154 3.75 7.71 12.19
N ILE A 155 4.63 8.16 13.10
CA ILE A 155 4.30 9.23 14.05
C ILE A 155 3.93 10.53 13.31
N PHE A 156 4.68 10.89 12.28
CA PHE A 156 4.39 12.08 11.48
C PHE A 156 3.04 11.97 10.75
N ILE A 157 2.73 10.82 10.17
CA ILE A 157 1.44 10.54 9.52
C ILE A 157 0.29 10.60 10.53
N THR A 158 0.45 9.99 11.70
CA THR A 158 -0.58 10.01 12.76
C THR A 158 -0.80 11.43 13.30
N TRP A 159 0.25 12.22 13.42
CA TRP A 159 0.17 13.63 13.81
C TRP A 159 -0.58 14.50 12.79
N ILE A 160 -0.31 14.34 11.48
CA ILE A 160 -1.00 15.10 10.43
C ILE A 160 -2.48 14.71 10.33
N THR A 161 -2.77 13.41 10.41
CA THR A 161 -4.15 12.92 10.22
C THR A 161 -5.06 13.34 11.36
N GLY A 162 -4.62 13.23 12.62
CA GLY A 162 -5.29 13.76 13.82
C GLY A 162 -6.69 13.20 14.14
N THR A 163 -7.34 12.55 13.17
CA THR A 163 -8.69 12.00 13.20
C THR A 163 -8.67 10.50 12.95
N ALA A 164 -9.64 9.78 13.52
CA ALA A 164 -9.78 8.35 13.28
C ALA A 164 -9.94 8.07 11.78
N PHE A 165 -9.17 7.10 11.27
CA PHE A 165 -9.26 6.67 9.87
C PHE A 165 -9.52 5.18 9.75
N LEU A 166 -10.14 4.77 8.65
CA LEU A 166 -10.43 3.37 8.36
C LEU A 166 -9.11 2.65 8.06
N LEU A 167 -8.75 1.71 8.93
CA LEU A 167 -7.57 0.86 8.75
C LEU A 167 -7.92 -0.39 7.93
N GLU A 168 -9.07 -0.98 8.21
CA GLU A 168 -9.48 -2.25 7.61
C GLU A 168 -11.00 -2.31 7.49
N SER A 169 -11.49 -2.84 6.37
CA SER A 169 -12.90 -3.14 6.14
C SER A 169 -13.02 -4.59 5.70
N ASN A 170 -13.87 -5.35 6.39
CA ASN A 170 -14.16 -6.74 6.05
C ASN A 170 -15.66 -6.96 6.00
N THR A 171 -16.06 -7.88 5.14
CA THR A 171 -17.44 -8.37 5.08
C THR A 171 -17.42 -9.84 5.52
N PHE A 172 -18.16 -10.15 6.58
CA PHE A 172 -18.34 -11.50 7.07
C PHE A 172 -19.82 -11.87 7.00
N LYS A 173 -20.19 -12.70 6.02
CA LYS A 173 -21.58 -12.96 5.65
C LYS A 173 -22.29 -11.63 5.34
N ASP A 174 -23.33 -11.29 6.10
CA ASP A 174 -24.08 -10.05 5.95
C ASP A 174 -23.59 -8.92 6.86
N LEU A 175 -22.53 -9.15 7.67
CA LEU A 175 -21.98 -8.16 8.59
C LEU A 175 -20.79 -7.43 7.98
N LYS A 176 -20.86 -6.09 7.98
CA LYS A 176 -19.78 -5.20 7.61
C LYS A 176 -19.02 -4.75 8.85
N LEU A 177 -17.78 -5.20 8.96
CA LEU A 177 -16.90 -4.95 10.10
C LEU A 177 -15.83 -3.94 9.69
N HIS A 178 -15.77 -2.80 10.37
CA HIS A 178 -14.71 -1.81 10.18
C HIS A 178 -13.79 -1.75 11.40
N CYS A 179 -12.48 -1.67 11.15
CA CYS A 179 -11.49 -1.33 12.17
C CYS A 179 -11.01 0.10 11.92
N TRP A 180 -11.26 1.01 12.86
CA TRP A 180 -10.80 2.40 12.76
C TRP A 180 -9.63 2.61 13.71
N LEU A 181 -8.54 3.16 13.18
CA LEU A 181 -7.38 3.53 13.96
C LEU A 181 -7.52 4.98 14.41
N ILE A 182 -7.48 5.19 15.72
CA ILE A 182 -7.32 6.51 16.32
C ILE A 182 -5.81 6.81 16.34
N PRO A 183 -5.33 7.80 15.57
CA PRO A 183 -3.89 8.09 15.43
C PRO A 183 -3.36 8.87 16.64
N ARG A 184 -3.59 8.33 17.85
CA ARG A 184 -3.08 8.89 19.10
C ARG A 184 -2.37 7.79 19.85
N PHE A 185 -1.12 8.03 20.19
CA PHE A 185 -0.42 7.23 21.18
C PHE A 185 -1.01 7.53 22.54
N LYS A 186 -1.14 6.50 23.38
CA LYS A 186 -1.42 6.72 24.81
C LYS A 186 -0.30 7.61 25.35
N THR A 187 -0.64 8.80 25.85
CA THR A 187 0.26 9.60 26.67
C THR A 187 0.52 8.81 27.94
N GLN A 188 1.55 7.98 27.93
CA GLN A 188 2.10 7.42 29.14
C GLN A 188 2.91 8.57 29.77
N SER A 189 2.30 9.31 30.69
CA SER A 189 3.04 10.24 31.55
C SER A 189 4.25 9.48 32.09
N PRO A 190 5.48 9.98 31.95
CA PRO A 190 6.66 9.38 32.58
C PRO A 190 6.63 9.45 34.12
N ILE A 191 5.61 10.07 34.69
CA ILE A 191 5.49 10.38 36.11
C ILE A 191 4.28 9.62 36.64
N SER A 192 4.54 8.50 37.30
CA SER A 192 3.68 7.94 38.33
C SER A 192 3.72 8.87 39.55
N TRP A 193 2.56 9.32 40.03
CA TRP A 193 2.40 9.80 41.40
C TRP A 193 2.14 8.62 42.32
#